data_AF-A0A0W1A3H9-F1
#
_entry.id   AF-A0A0W1A3H9-F1
#
_cell.length_a   1.000
_cell.length_b   1.000
_cell.length_c   1.000
_cell.angle_alpha   90.00
_cell.angle_beta   90.00
_cell.angle_gamma   90.00
#
_symmetry.space_group_name_H-M   'P 1'
#
loop_
_entity.id
_entity.type
_entity.pdbx_description
1 polymer ?
#
loop_
_entity_poly.entity_id
_entity_poly.type
_entity_poly.pdbx_seq_one_letter_code
_entity_poly.pdbx_strand_id
1 'polypeptide(L)'
;MSRLFTTGFLTGSHKATENRLMGDLLLPRQRRTVGQMFFEPYESREEFVYCARHTFIPMAMIGLCVLVPATLIVYPAMVIGFSALSATVGAISDLCGDDVSGSFFLNLSKTIIVSLGQLIIDLFLLPLTAVAMLTRSISTGLHMAGISSESSEALSPGM
;
A
#
# COMPACT_ATOMS: atom_id res chain seq x y z
N MET A 1 5.51 -7.87 -11.90
CA MET A 1 6.31 -7.28 -10.80
C MET A 1 5.43 -6.30 -10.04
N SER A 2 4.58 -6.82 -9.14
CA SER A 2 3.59 -6.05 -8.40
C SER A 2 4.26 -5.28 -7.28
N ARG A 3 4.79 -4.08 -7.57
CA ARG A 3 5.03 -3.05 -6.55
C ARG A 3 3.72 -2.37 -6.14
N LEU A 4 2.69 -3.20 -5.93
CA LEU A 4 1.48 -2.79 -5.24
C LEU A 4 1.89 -2.52 -3.81
N PHE A 5 1.48 -1.39 -3.25
CA PHE A 5 1.51 -1.16 -1.81
C PHE A 5 0.92 -2.39 -1.12
N THR A 6 1.77 -3.21 -0.52
CA THR A 6 1.32 -4.41 0.16
C THR A 6 0.63 -3.92 1.42
N THR A 7 -0.69 -3.99 1.50
CA THR A 7 -1.44 -3.68 2.74
C THR A 7 -1.07 -4.62 3.90
N GLY A 8 -0.12 -5.52 3.68
CA GLY A 8 0.47 -6.38 4.69
C GLY A 8 1.11 -5.62 5.85
N PHE A 9 1.73 -4.45 5.59
CA PHE A 9 2.31 -3.61 6.65
C PHE A 9 1.24 -3.01 7.57
N LEU A 10 0.06 -2.69 7.02
CA LEU A 10 -1.10 -2.20 7.79
C LEU A 10 -1.72 -3.28 8.65
N THR A 11 -1.96 -4.42 8.02
CA THR A 11 -2.70 -5.52 8.63
C THR A 11 -1.87 -6.30 9.65
N GLY A 12 -0.59 -5.97 9.78
CA GLY A 12 0.37 -6.75 10.57
C GLY A 12 0.54 -8.18 10.08
N SER A 13 0.11 -8.48 8.84
CA SER A 13 0.22 -9.83 8.27
C SER A 13 1.63 -10.20 7.86
N HIS A 14 2.53 -9.22 7.84
CA HIS A 14 3.94 -9.41 7.54
C HIS A 14 4.77 -8.70 8.60
N LYS A 15 5.70 -9.43 9.22
CA LYS A 15 6.69 -8.88 10.13
C LYS A 15 7.97 -8.62 9.35
N ALA A 16 8.41 -7.36 9.33
CA ALA A 16 9.70 -7.00 8.76
C ALA A 16 10.82 -7.39 9.73
N THR A 17 11.69 -8.31 9.32
CA THR A 17 12.85 -8.75 10.12
C THR A 17 14.15 -8.07 9.68
N GLU A 18 14.25 -7.70 8.41
CA GLU A 18 15.34 -6.86 7.91
C GLU A 18 14.78 -5.74 7.03
N ASN A 19 15.27 -4.53 7.25
CA ASN A 19 14.87 -3.35 6.50
C ASN A 19 15.98 -2.99 5.51
N ARG A 20 15.76 -3.23 4.22
CA ARG A 20 16.70 -2.92 3.14
C ARG A 20 16.01 -2.02 2.13
N LEU A 21 16.76 -1.07 1.56
CA LEU A 21 16.21 -0.09 0.60
C LEU A 21 15.55 -0.76 -0.61
N MET A 22 16.05 -1.94 -1.00
CA MET A 22 15.50 -2.83 -2.02
C MET A 22 15.53 -4.26 -1.47
N GLY A 23 14.38 -4.79 -1.07
CA GLY A 23 14.23 -6.19 -0.65
C GLY A 23 14.22 -6.38 0.87
N ASP A 24 13.19 -5.87 1.54
CA ASP A 24 12.95 -6.21 2.93
C ASP A 24 12.68 -7.71 3.08
N LEU A 25 13.13 -8.27 4.19
CA LEU A 25 12.79 -9.64 4.56
C LEU A 25 11.50 -9.61 5.38
N LEU A 26 10.44 -10.20 4.82
CA LEU A 26 9.11 -10.24 5.41
C LEU A 26 8.77 -11.67 5.80
N LEU A 27 8.47 -11.90 7.08
CA LEU A 27 7.91 -13.16 7.55
C LEU A 27 6.38 -13.05 7.61
N PRO A 28 5.63 -13.97 6.99
CA PRO A 28 4.18 -13.99 7.11
C PRO A 28 3.78 -14.28 8.57
N ARG A 29 2.74 -13.58 9.04
CA ARG A 29 2.18 -13.72 10.39
C ARG A 29 0.66 -13.63 10.35
N GLN A 30 0.02 -14.15 11.39
CA GLN A 30 -1.41 -13.96 11.64
C GLN A 30 -1.77 -12.47 11.62
N ARG A 31 -2.85 -12.14 10.89
CA ARG A 31 -3.36 -10.78 10.78
C ARG A 31 -3.75 -10.25 12.15
N ARG A 32 -3.38 -9.00 12.42
CA ARG A 32 -3.84 -8.26 13.61
C ARG A 32 -5.32 -7.91 13.45
N THR A 33 -6.03 -7.87 14.57
CA THR A 33 -7.41 -7.32 14.60
C THR A 33 -7.39 -5.82 14.31
N VAL A 34 -8.54 -5.23 13.95
CA VAL A 34 -8.60 -3.78 13.66
C VAL A 34 -8.10 -2.95 14.84
N GLY A 35 -8.49 -3.25 16.08
CA GLY A 35 -7.98 -2.56 17.26
C GLY A 35 -6.45 -2.67 17.41
N GLN A 36 -5.90 -3.86 17.17
CA GLN A 36 -4.45 -4.10 17.18
C GLN A 36 -3.72 -3.37 16.04
N MET A 37 -4.35 -3.16 14.88
CA MET A 37 -3.74 -2.37 13.79
C MET A 37 -3.57 -0.89 14.13
N PHE A 38 -4.36 -0.33 15.05
CA PHE A 38 -4.26 1.08 15.44
C PHE A 38 -3.53 1.29 16.76
N PHE A 39 -3.66 0.38 17.72
CA PHE A 39 -3.24 0.63 19.10
C PHE A 39 -2.15 -0.31 19.61
N GLU A 40 -1.84 -1.40 18.92
CA GLU A 40 -0.75 -2.27 19.35
C GLU A 40 0.61 -1.62 19.01
N PRO A 41 1.54 -1.51 19.96
CA PRO A 41 2.83 -0.89 19.72
C PRO A 41 3.65 -1.63 18.64
N TYR A 42 4.68 -0.97 18.12
CA TYR A 42 5.65 -1.62 17.23
C TYR A 42 6.52 -2.60 18.01
N GLU A 43 6.72 -3.80 17.48
CA GLU A 43 7.53 -4.83 18.15
C GLU A 43 9.03 -4.56 18.00
N SER A 44 9.42 -3.84 16.93
CA SER A 44 10.80 -3.51 16.67
C SER A 44 10.95 -2.21 15.88
N ARG A 45 12.16 -1.67 15.88
CA ARG A 45 12.50 -0.46 15.11
C ARG A 45 12.40 -0.72 13.61
N GLU A 46 12.71 -1.93 13.16
CA GLU A 46 12.62 -2.35 11.77
C GLU A 46 11.17 -2.34 11.29
N GLU A 47 10.23 -2.83 12.11
CA GLU A 47 8.80 -2.78 11.82
C GLU A 47 8.30 -1.34 11.68
N PHE A 48 8.71 -0.46 12.61
CA PHE A 48 8.38 0.97 12.54
C PHE A 48 8.87 1.61 11.23
N VAL A 49 10.15 1.43 10.89
CA VAL A 49 10.74 2.02 9.68
C VAL A 49 10.07 1.45 8.43
N TYR A 50 9.75 0.16 8.41
CA TYR A 50 9.06 -0.49 7.29
C TYR A 50 7.68 0.12 7.08
N CYS A 51 6.85 0.18 8.12
CA CYS A 51 5.52 0.79 8.07
C CYS A 51 5.58 2.28 7.71
N ALA A 52 6.52 3.03 8.27
CA ALA A 52 6.72 4.45 7.96
C ALA A 52 7.08 4.67 6.49
N ARG A 53 8.02 3.87 5.95
CA ARG A 53 8.45 3.97 4.55
C ARG A 53 7.31 3.68 3.58
N HIS A 54 6.53 2.64 3.86
CA HIS A 54 5.40 2.24 3.03
C HIS A 54 4.13 3.11 3.23
N THR A 55 4.15 4.06 4.18
CA THR A 55 3.07 5.03 4.43
C THR A 55 3.43 6.43 3.96
N PHE A 56 4.60 6.95 4.33
CA PHE A 56 4.96 8.36 4.05
C PHE A 56 5.49 8.59 2.65
N ILE A 57 6.24 7.66 2.06
CA ILE A 57 6.72 7.80 0.67
C ILE A 57 5.57 7.92 -0.33
N PRO A 58 4.59 6.99 -0.37
CA PRO A 58 3.43 7.16 -1.25
C PRO A 58 2.64 8.43 -0.93
N MET A 59 2.43 8.73 0.36
CA MET A 59 1.66 9.90 0.75
C MET A 59 2.32 11.19 0.28
N ALA A 60 3.65 11.30 0.36
CA ALA A 60 4.41 12.43 -0.16
C ALA A 60 4.33 12.50 -1.70
N MET A 61 4.45 11.38 -2.40
CA MET A 61 4.33 11.31 -3.86
C MET A 61 2.93 11.75 -4.33
N ILE A 62 1.87 11.29 -3.67
CA ILE A 62 0.51 11.72 -3.97
C ILE A 62 0.31 13.19 -3.59
N GLY A 63 0.82 13.63 -2.44
CA GLY A 63 0.76 15.03 -2.02
C GLY A 63 1.41 15.98 -3.04
N LEU A 64 2.55 15.58 -3.61
CA LEU A 64 3.20 16.28 -4.73
C LEU A 64 2.32 16.35 -5.97
N CYS A 65 1.60 15.28 -6.31
CA CYS A 65 0.63 15.28 -7.42
C CYS A 65 -0.57 16.20 -7.12
N VAL A 66 -1.02 16.31 -5.87
CA VAL A 66 -2.16 17.19 -5.51
C VAL A 66 -1.76 18.67 -5.57
N LEU A 67 -0.52 19.02 -5.24
CA LEU A 67 0.00 20.38 -5.31
C LEU A 67 -0.01 20.96 -6.73
N VAL A 68 -0.01 20.10 -7.76
CA VAL A 68 -0.12 20.51 -9.16
C VAL A 68 -1.47 20.03 -9.73
N PRO A 69 -2.55 20.82 -9.62
CA PRO A 69 -3.91 20.39 -9.99
C PRO A 69 -4.04 19.96 -11.46
N ALA A 70 -3.18 20.49 -12.34
CA ALA A 70 -3.09 20.04 -13.73
C ALA A 70 -2.73 18.55 -13.84
N THR A 71 -1.89 18.02 -12.96
CA THR A 71 -1.49 16.60 -13.00
C THR A 71 -2.64 15.66 -12.62
N LEU A 72 -3.57 16.10 -11.76
CA LEU A 72 -4.75 15.31 -11.39
C LEU A 72 -5.73 15.12 -12.55
N ILE A 73 -5.70 15.98 -13.57
CA ILE A 73 -6.57 15.88 -14.75
C ILE A 73 -5.79 15.29 -15.92
N VAL A 74 -4.60 15.81 -16.20
CA VAL A 74 -3.78 15.42 -17.35
C VAL A 74 -3.32 13.97 -17.24
N TYR A 75 -2.90 13.52 -16.05
CA TYR A 75 -2.37 12.17 -15.89
C TYR A 75 -3.46 11.09 -16.11
N PRO A 76 -4.63 11.14 -15.45
CA PRO A 76 -5.70 10.18 -15.75
C PRO A 76 -6.18 10.24 -17.20
N ALA A 77 -6.30 11.45 -17.78
CA ALA A 77 -6.71 11.60 -19.17
C ALA A 77 -5.72 10.94 -20.14
N MET A 78 -4.42 11.14 -19.93
CA MET A 78 -3.36 10.50 -20.72
C MET A 78 -3.37 8.98 -20.56
N VAL A 79 -3.55 8.49 -19.33
CA VAL A 79 -3.56 7.05 -19.04
C VAL A 79 -4.79 6.36 -19.66
N ILE A 80 -5.98 6.96 -19.54
CA ILE A 80 -7.19 6.46 -20.19
C ILE A 80 -7.05 6.53 -21.70
N GLY A 81 -6.52 7.63 -22.25
CA GLY A 81 -6.26 7.77 -23.68
C GLY A 81 -5.33 6.70 -24.22
N PHE A 82 -4.22 6.42 -23.52
CA PHE A 82 -3.27 5.38 -23.91
C PHE A 82 -3.86 3.96 -23.75
N SER A 83 -4.68 3.72 -22.73
CA SER A 83 -5.42 2.47 -22.56
C SER A 83 -6.45 2.25 -23.67
N ALA A 84 -7.17 3.30 -24.10
CA ALA A 84 -8.11 3.23 -25.21
C ALA A 84 -7.39 3.01 -26.55
N LEU A 85 -6.26 3.68 -26.78
CA LEU A 85 -5.43 3.50 -27.96
C LEU A 85 -4.87 2.06 -28.04
N SER A 86 -4.34 1.55 -26.94
CA SER A 86 -3.86 0.16 -26.90
C SER A 86 -4.99 -0.86 -27.07
N ALA A 87 -6.18 -0.62 -26.51
CA ALA A 87 -7.33 -1.49 -26.73
C ALA A 87 -7.80 -1.49 -28.20
N THR A 88 -7.82 -0.32 -28.85
CA THR A 88 -8.19 -0.20 -30.27
C THR A 88 -7.16 -0.85 -31.19
N VAL A 89 -5.86 -0.62 -30.95
CA VAL A 89 -4.78 -1.29 -31.70
C VAL A 89 -4.86 -2.81 -31.49
N GLY A 90 -5.06 -3.27 -30.26
CA GLY A 90 -5.21 -4.69 -29.95
C GLY A 90 -6.39 -5.33 -30.68
N ALA A 91 -7.55 -4.67 -30.71
CA ALA A 91 -8.73 -5.15 -31.42
C ALA A 91 -8.53 -5.18 -32.95
N ILE A 92 -7.83 -4.19 -33.52
CA ILE A 92 -7.52 -4.15 -34.96
C ILE A 92 -6.52 -5.27 -35.32
N SER A 93 -5.48 -5.48 -34.52
CA SER A 93 -4.50 -6.57 -34.73
C SER A 93 -5.16 -7.95 -34.66
N ASP A 94 -6.08 -8.15 -33.73
CA ASP A 94 -6.87 -9.38 -33.60
C ASP A 94 -7.76 -9.63 -34.84
N LEU A 95 -8.42 -8.58 -35.35
CA LEU A 95 -9.21 -8.64 -36.59
C LEU A 95 -8.36 -8.92 -37.85
N CYS A 96 -7.08 -8.56 -37.84
CA CYS A 96 -6.13 -8.86 -38.91
C CYS A 96 -5.49 -10.25 -38.79
N GLY A 97 -5.83 -11.03 -37.75
CA GLY A 97 -5.29 -12.37 -37.51
C GLY A 97 -3.89 -12.38 -36.89
N ASP A 98 -3.46 -11.28 -36.28
CA ASP A 98 -2.23 -11.20 -35.49
C ASP A 98 -2.55 -11.31 -33.99
N ASP A 99 -2.82 -12.54 -33.56
CA ASP A 99 -3.21 -12.90 -32.20
C ASP A 99 -2.14 -12.51 -31.15
N VAL A 100 -0.86 -12.51 -31.54
CA VAL A 100 0.26 -12.20 -30.63
C VAL A 100 0.29 -10.71 -30.30
N SER A 101 0.19 -9.85 -31.31
CA SER A 101 0.12 -8.41 -31.11
C SER A 101 -1.21 -8.01 -30.45
N GLY A 102 -2.33 -8.59 -30.89
CA GLY A 102 -3.66 -8.33 -30.33
C GLY A 102 -3.73 -8.60 -28.83
N SER A 103 -3.28 -9.79 -28.41
CA SER A 103 -3.26 -10.18 -26.99
C SER A 103 -2.30 -9.33 -26.14
N PHE A 104 -1.15 -8.92 -26.70
CA PHE A 104 -0.21 -8.03 -26.01
C PHE A 104 -0.84 -6.67 -25.68
N PHE A 105 -1.40 -5.99 -26.69
CA PHE A 105 -1.96 -4.65 -26.50
C PHE A 105 -3.22 -4.65 -25.62
N LEU A 106 -4.05 -5.70 -25.71
CA LEU A 106 -5.19 -5.88 -24.80
C LEU A 106 -4.75 -6.12 -23.35
N ASN A 107 -3.72 -6.94 -23.13
CA ASN A 107 -3.18 -7.16 -21.78
C ASN A 107 -2.49 -5.91 -21.21
N LEU A 108 -1.83 -5.13 -22.05
CA LEU A 108 -1.25 -3.84 -21.68
C LEU A 108 -2.36 -2.88 -21.21
N SER A 109 -3.43 -2.75 -21.99
CA SER A 109 -4.58 -1.91 -21.63
C SER A 109 -5.21 -2.33 -20.29
N LYS A 110 -5.43 -3.64 -20.09
CA LYS A 110 -5.93 -4.19 -18.80
C LYS A 110 -5.01 -3.84 -17.63
N THR A 111 -3.70 -4.02 -17.81
CA THR A 111 -2.71 -3.72 -16.77
C THR A 111 -2.74 -2.25 -16.37
N ILE A 112 -2.92 -1.36 -17.35
CA ILE A 112 -3.02 0.09 -17.13
C ILE A 112 -4.29 0.43 -16.34
N ILE A 113 -5.44 -0.13 -16.72
CA ILE A 113 -6.72 0.10 -16.01
C ILE A 113 -6.64 -0.40 -14.57
N VAL A 114 -6.10 -1.61 -14.35
CA VAL A 114 -5.91 -2.17 -13.00
C VAL A 114 -5.00 -1.27 -12.16
N SER A 115 -3.92 -0.75 -12.74
CA SER A 115 -3.02 0.16 -12.04
C SER A 115 -3.70 1.47 -11.66
N LEU A 116 -4.59 2.00 -12.51
CA LEU A 116 -5.34 3.22 -12.23
C LEU A 116 -6.42 2.99 -11.14
N GLY A 117 -7.10 1.84 -11.17
CA GLY A 117 -8.01 1.43 -10.10
C GLY A 117 -7.29 1.26 -8.76
N GLN A 118 -6.09 0.68 -8.77
CA GLN A 118 -5.24 0.55 -7.59
C GLN A 118 -4.89 1.92 -7.01
N LEU A 119 -4.53 2.89 -7.85
CA LEU A 119 -4.19 4.26 -7.42
C LEU A 119 -5.37 4.97 -6.74
N ILE A 120 -6.61 4.74 -7.21
CA ILE A 120 -7.82 5.25 -6.55
C ILE A 120 -7.98 4.61 -5.17
N ILE A 121 -7.83 3.29 -5.08
CA ILE A 121 -7.91 2.57 -3.80
C ILE A 121 -6.84 3.09 -2.83
N ASP A 122 -5.62 3.27 -3.30
CA ASP A 122 -4.49 3.77 -2.50
C ASP A 122 -4.77 5.21 -2.01
N LEU A 123 -5.42 6.05 -2.81
CA LEU A 123 -5.81 7.41 -2.40
C LEU A 123 -6.73 7.42 -1.17
N PHE A 124 -7.63 6.44 -1.05
CA PHE A 124 -8.50 6.28 0.12
C PHE A 124 -7.81 5.55 1.27
N LEU A 125 -6.95 4.58 0.97
CA LEU A 125 -6.31 3.75 1.98
C LEU A 125 -5.16 4.48 2.68
N LEU A 126 -4.39 5.31 1.97
CA LEU A 126 -3.22 6.01 2.50
C LEU A 126 -3.52 6.91 3.71
N PRO A 127 -4.60 7.71 3.72
CA PRO A 127 -5.02 8.43 4.93
C PRO A 127 -5.26 7.50 6.12
N LEU A 128 -5.92 6.36 5.91
CA LEU A 128 -6.14 5.35 6.95
C LEU A 128 -4.81 4.77 7.46
N THR A 129 -3.84 4.57 6.56
CA THR A 129 -2.50 4.11 6.93
C THR A 129 -1.74 5.10 7.78
N ALA A 130 -1.86 6.39 7.46
CA ALA A 130 -1.24 7.46 8.23
C ALA A 130 -1.84 7.56 9.63
N VAL A 131 -3.16 7.42 9.75
CA VAL A 131 -3.84 7.37 11.06
C VAL A 131 -3.36 6.17 11.87
N ALA A 132 -3.33 4.97 11.29
CA ALA A 132 -2.84 3.76 11.96
C ALA A 132 -1.38 3.91 12.41
N MET A 133 -0.54 4.55 11.60
CA MET A 133 0.86 4.82 11.94
C MET A 133 0.97 5.82 13.10
N LEU A 134 0.19 6.90 13.08
CA LEU A 134 0.17 7.89 14.15
C LEU A 134 -0.32 7.30 15.48
N THR A 135 -1.43 6.56 15.47
CA THR A 135 -1.99 5.95 16.69
C THR A 135 -1.04 4.90 17.27
N ARG A 136 -0.40 4.07 16.43
CA ARG A 136 0.61 3.10 16.88
C ARG A 136 1.88 3.77 17.38
N SER A 137 2.29 4.89 16.78
CA SER A 137 3.44 5.67 17.25
C SER A 137 3.18 6.29 18.63
N ILE A 138 1.97 6.83 18.84
CA ILE A 138 1.53 7.34 20.15
C ILE A 138 1.48 6.21 21.18
N SER A 139 0.90 5.06 20.83
CA SER A 139 0.87 3.87 21.69
C SER A 139 2.28 3.38 22.04
N THR A 140 3.18 3.35 21.07
CA THR A 140 4.59 2.99 21.30
C THR A 140 5.28 3.98 22.22
N GLY A 141 5.01 5.29 22.07
CA GLY A 141 5.51 6.32 22.98
C GLY A 141 4.98 6.17 24.42
N LEU A 142 3.68 5.91 24.57
CA LEU A 142 3.03 5.65 25.86
C LEU A 142 3.57 4.39 26.55
N HIS A 143 3.83 3.33 25.78
CA HIS A 143 4.44 2.10 26.26
C HIS A 143 5.88 2.34 26.74
N MET A 144 6.68 3.07 25.96
CA MET A 144 8.05 3.42 26.34
C MET A 144 8.12 4.39 27.52
N ALA A 145 7.11 5.23 27.71
CA ALA A 145 6.97 6.12 28.87
C ALA A 145 6.49 5.39 30.14
N GLY A 146 6.20 4.09 30.08
CA GLY A 146 5.72 3.31 31.23
C GLY A 146 4.28 3.63 31.65
N ILE A 147 3.51 4.35 30.82
CA ILE A 147 2.12 4.72 31.14
C ILE A 147 1.16 3.58 30.78
N SER A 148 1.53 2.72 29.83
CA SER A 148 0.69 1.64 29.32
C SER A 148 0.95 0.27 29.96
N SER A 149 1.79 0.18 31.00
CA SER A 149 2.19 -1.10 31.61
C SER A 149 1.10 -1.80 32.44
N GLU A 150 -0.04 -1.16 32.70
CA GLU A 150 -1.10 -1.76 33.53
C GLU A 150 -2.08 -2.68 32.79
N SER A 151 -2.10 -2.73 31.45
CA SER A 151 -3.09 -3.56 30.73
C SER A 151 -2.61 -4.97 30.33
N SER A 152 -1.33 -5.30 30.53
CA SER A 152 -0.82 -6.66 30.21
C SER A 152 -0.87 -7.63 31.39
N GLU A 153 -1.05 -7.17 32.63
CA GLU A 153 -1.27 -8.06 33.79
C GLU A 153 -2.74 -8.44 33.99
N ALA A 154 -3.69 -7.73 33.38
CA ALA A 154 -5.12 -8.02 33.52
C ALA A 154 -5.65 -9.15 32.60
N LEU A 155 -4.79 -9.78 31.78
CA LEU A 155 -5.18 -10.90 30.91
C LEU A 155 -4.36 -12.18 31.13
N SER A 156 -3.85 -12.38 32.36
CA SER A 156 -3.67 -13.73 32.89
C SER A 156 -4.85 -14.03 33.81
N PRO A 157 -5.96 -14.61 33.30
CA PRO A 157 -6.73 -15.47 34.18
C PRO A 157 -5.82 -16.68 34.45
N GLY A 158 -5.56 -16.92 35.73
CA GLY A 158 -4.70 -18.01 36.16
C GLY A 158 -5.20 -19.38 35.70
N MET A 159 -4.24 -20.31 35.73
CA MET A 159 -4.34 -21.77 35.62
C MET A 159 -4.52 -22.33 34.21
#